data_AF-A0A3B0N1N4-F1
#
_entry.id   AF-A0A3B0N1N4-F1
#
_cell.length_a   1.000
_cell.length_b   1.000
_cell.length_c   1.000
_cell.angle_alpha   90.00
_cell.angle_beta   90.00
_cell.angle_gamma   90.00
#
_symmetry.space_group_name_H-M   'P 1'
#
loop_
_entity.id
_entity.type
_entity.pdbx_description
1 polymer ?
#
loop_
_entity_poly.entity_id
_entity_poly.type
_entity_poly.pdbx_seq_one_letter_code
_entity_poly.pdbx_strand_id
1 'polypeptide(L)'
;MNIEDIKAAVDAGKSVHWANTGYVVRKDRLGQYMIVYLPNGSAIGLTNRARTQLNGAEGDFYIAGREAPVQGVTATVSQKKREGDPCGTVPIHK
;
A
#
# COMPACT_ATOMS: atom_id res chain seq x y z
N MET A 1 -16.54 1.91 -4.77
CA MET A 1 -15.76 3.12 -5.10
C MET A 1 -15.94 3.39 -6.58
N ASN A 2 -16.18 4.64 -6.99
CA ASN A 2 -16.29 4.97 -8.41
C ASN A 2 -14.89 5.22 -9.03
N ILE A 3 -14.83 5.45 -10.35
CA ILE A 3 -13.57 5.68 -11.09
C ILE A 3 -12.76 6.85 -10.50
N GLU A 4 -13.41 7.95 -10.14
CA GLU A 4 -12.76 9.16 -9.64
C GLU A 4 -12.18 8.94 -8.24
N ASP A 5 -12.95 8.32 -7.34
CA ASP A 5 -12.52 7.97 -5.98
C ASP A 5 -11.29 7.06 -6.01
N ILE A 6 -11.29 6.06 -6.90
CA ILE A 6 -10.18 5.11 -7.05
C ILE A 6 -8.92 5.86 -7.50
N LYS A 7 -9.03 6.69 -8.54
CA LYS A 7 -7.90 7.47 -9.05
C LYS A 7 -7.34 8.41 -8.00
N ALA A 8 -8.22 9.15 -7.31
CA ALA A 8 -7.82 10.07 -6.25
C ALA A 8 -7.13 9.34 -5.08
N ALA A 9 -7.62 8.15 -4.71
CA ALA A 9 -6.98 7.33 -3.68
C ALA A 9 -5.58 6.87 -4.10
N VAL A 10 -5.42 6.40 -5.34
CA VAL A 10 -4.12 5.99 -5.89
C VAL A 10 -3.16 7.17 -5.98
N ASP A 11 -3.63 8.32 -6.46
CA ASP A 11 -2.84 9.56 -6.53
C ASP A 11 -2.42 10.07 -5.14
N ALA A 12 -3.25 9.85 -4.13
CA ALA A 12 -2.93 10.11 -2.72
C ALA A 12 -2.02 9.04 -2.07
N GLY A 13 -1.53 8.06 -2.85
CA GLY A 13 -0.64 7.00 -2.36
C GLY A 13 -1.32 5.91 -1.53
N LYS A 14 -2.65 5.84 -1.51
CA LYS A 14 -3.39 4.79 -0.80
C LYS A 14 -3.32 3.47 -1.59
N SER A 15 -3.22 2.35 -0.89
CA SER A 15 -3.29 1.02 -1.51
C SER A 15 -4.74 0.66 -1.80
N VAL A 16 -5.16 0.77 -3.07
CA VAL A 16 -6.49 0.33 -3.52
C VAL A 16 -6.38 -1.09 -4.05
N HIS A 17 -7.23 -1.97 -3.54
CA HIS A 17 -7.36 -3.36 -3.98
C HIS A 17 -8.65 -3.58 -4.76
N TRP A 18 -8.69 -4.68 -5.52
CA TRP A 18 -9.88 -5.12 -6.26
C TRP A 18 -10.15 -6.60 -6.00
N ALA A 19 -11.37 -6.96 -5.60
CA ALA A 19 -11.86 -8.32 -5.33
C ALA A 19 -11.15 -9.09 -4.19
N ASN A 20 -9.81 -9.02 -4.08
CA ASN A 20 -9.00 -9.60 -3.01
C ASN A 20 -7.64 -8.90 -2.89
N THR A 21 -6.84 -9.28 -1.90
CA THR A 21 -5.55 -8.63 -1.60
C THR A 21 -4.48 -8.86 -2.67
N GLY A 22 -4.69 -9.84 -3.56
CA GLY A 22 -3.78 -10.15 -4.66
C GLY A 22 -3.84 -9.17 -5.82
N TYR A 23 -4.89 -8.36 -5.95
CA TYR A 23 -5.00 -7.33 -6.98
C TYR A 23 -4.87 -5.93 -6.38
N VAL A 24 -4.05 -5.09 -7.00
CA VAL A 24 -3.84 -3.70 -6.59
C VAL A 24 -4.02 -2.75 -7.77
N VAL A 25 -4.56 -1.56 -7.53
CA VAL A 25 -4.62 -0.50 -8.53
C VAL A 25 -3.35 0.34 -8.45
N ARG A 26 -2.66 0.51 -9.58
CA ARG A 26 -1.45 1.34 -9.70
C ARG A 26 -1.60 2.33 -10.85
N LYS A 27 -0.95 3.49 -10.69
CA LYS A 27 -0.73 4.45 -11.78
C LYS A 27 0.65 4.20 -12.38
N ASP A 28 0.72 4.00 -13.70
CA ASP A 28 1.97 3.80 -14.40
C ASP A 28 2.65 5.15 -14.76
N ARG A 29 3.83 5.09 -15.39
CA ARG A 29 4.60 6.27 -15.79
C ARG A 29 3.95 7.09 -16.91
N LEU A 30 2.97 6.52 -17.62
CA LEU A 30 2.18 7.18 -18.66
C LEU A 30 0.89 7.79 -18.09
N GLY A 31 0.64 7.65 -16.79
CA GLY A 31 -0.56 8.12 -16.12
C GLY A 31 -1.78 7.21 -16.31
N GLN A 32 -1.59 5.99 -16.81
CA GLN A 32 -2.66 4.99 -16.91
C GLN A 32 -2.86 4.30 -15.57
N TYR A 33 -4.11 4.00 -15.25
CA TYR A 33 -4.46 3.25 -14.05
C TYR A 33 -4.68 1.79 -14.45
N MET A 34 -3.97 0.89 -13.79
CA MET A 34 -4.02 -0.54 -14.04
C MET A 34 -4.37 -1.30 -12.77
N ILE A 35 -5.16 -2.36 -12.92
CA ILE A 35 -5.34 -3.40 -11.92
C ILE A 35 -4.24 -4.44 -12.16
N VAL A 36 -3.36 -4.61 -11.18
CA VAL A 36 -2.19 -5.49 -11.25
C VAL A 36 -2.36 -6.66 -10.30
N TYR A 37 -2.27 -7.88 -10.82
CA TYR A 37 -2.21 -9.09 -10.02
C TYR A 37 -0.77 -9.30 -9.50
N LEU A 38 -0.58 -9.17 -8.19
CA LEU A 38 0.74 -9.17 -7.56
C LEU A 38 1.57 -10.45 -7.81
N PRO A 39 1.00 -11.68 -7.76
CA PRO A 39 1.80 -12.89 -7.83
C PRO A 39 2.56 -13.09 -9.15
N ASN A 40 2.06 -12.57 -10.27
CA ASN A 40 2.70 -12.73 -11.57
C ASN A 40 2.85 -11.43 -12.38
N GLY A 41 2.44 -10.29 -11.83
CA GLY A 41 2.55 -8.98 -12.47
C GLY A 41 1.58 -8.74 -13.63
N SER A 42 0.66 -9.67 -13.92
CA SER A 42 -0.35 -9.47 -14.98
C SER A 42 -1.18 -8.23 -14.69
N ALA A 43 -1.43 -7.42 -15.72
CA ALA A 43 -2.11 -6.15 -15.56
C ALA A 43 -3.22 -5.97 -16.60
N ILE A 44 -4.34 -5.43 -16.15
CA ILE A 44 -5.45 -4.97 -17.01
C ILE A 44 -5.72 -3.50 -16.72
N GLY A 45 -6.31 -2.77 -17.66
CA GLY A 45 -6.72 -1.39 -17.41
C GLY A 45 -7.74 -1.31 -16.27
N LEU A 46 -7.72 -0.24 -15.47
CA LEU A 46 -8.76 0.02 -14.48
C LEU A 46 -10.14 0.19 -15.14
N THR A 47 -10.16 0.74 -16.35
CA THR A 47 -11.38 1.01 -17.12
C THR A 47 -11.36 0.32 -18.48
N ASN A 48 -12.52 0.26 -19.12
CA ASN A 48 -12.62 -0.04 -20.55
C ASN A 48 -11.81 0.96 -21.41
N ARG A 49 -11.69 0.70 -22.72
CA ARG A 49 -10.93 1.54 -23.66
C ARG A 49 -11.47 2.98 -23.76
N ALA A 50 -12.78 3.16 -23.58
CA ALA A 50 -13.44 4.47 -23.58
C ALA A 50 -13.21 5.26 -22.27
N ARG A 51 -12.65 4.62 -21.23
CA ARG A 51 -12.42 5.18 -19.89
C ARG A 51 -13.68 5.59 -19.13
N THR A 52 -14.83 5.03 -19.50
CA THR A 52 -16.14 5.38 -18.93
C THR A 52 -16.65 4.38 -17.89
N GLN A 53 -16.13 3.15 -17.89
CA GLN A 53 -16.59 2.07 -17.02
C GLN A 53 -15.41 1.33 -16.42
N LEU A 54 -15.52 0.93 -15.14
CA LEU A 54 -14.55 0.06 -14.48
C LEU A 54 -14.53 -1.33 -15.12
N ASN A 55 -13.35 -1.94 -15.15
CA ASN A 55 -13.23 -3.39 -15.30
C ASN A 55 -13.44 -4.01 -13.91
N GLY A 56 -14.68 -4.41 -13.61
CA GLY A 56 -15.11 -4.92 -12.30
C GLY A 56 -16.30 -4.12 -11.74
N ALA A 57 -16.94 -4.63 -10.67
CA ALA A 57 -18.02 -3.90 -10.00
C ALA A 57 -17.43 -2.87 -9.02
N GLU A 58 -18.08 -1.70 -8.89
CA GLU A 58 -17.64 -0.64 -7.97
C GLU A 58 -17.48 -1.12 -6.52
N GLY A 59 -18.32 -2.08 -6.09
CA GLY A 59 -18.31 -2.66 -4.75
C GLY A 59 -17.10 -3.54 -4.45
N ASP A 60 -16.38 -4.00 -5.48
CA ASP A 60 -15.22 -4.89 -5.31
C ASP A 60 -13.94 -4.13 -5.00
N PHE A 61 -13.96 -2.79 -5.12
CA PHE A 61 -12.80 -1.93 -4.87
C PHE A 61 -12.81 -1.38 -3.44
N TYR A 62 -11.66 -1.49 -2.77
CA TYR A 62 -11.49 -1.03 -1.39
C TYR A 62 -10.07 -0.54 -1.12
N ILE A 63 -9.90 0.36 -0.15
CA ILE A 63 -8.58 0.80 0.30
C ILE A 63 -8.11 -0.09 1.46
N ALA A 64 -6.95 -0.72 1.32
CA ALA A 64 -6.32 -1.46 2.41
C ALA A 64 -5.86 -0.52 3.52
N GLY A 65 -5.95 -0.98 4.77
CA GLY A 65 -5.62 -0.16 5.94
C GLY A 65 -6.74 0.78 6.41
N ARG A 66 -7.94 0.69 5.83
CA ARG A 66 -9.15 1.09 6.54
C ARG A 66 -9.45 0.00 7.56
N GLU A 67 -8.81 0.05 8.72
CA GLU A 67 -9.47 -0.48 9.91
C GLU A 67 -10.81 0.26 9.99
N ALA A 68 -11.93 -0.48 10.12
CA ALA A 68 -13.14 0.12 10.67
C ALA A 68 -12.72 0.90 11.93
N PRO A 69 -13.30 2.07 12.26
CA PRO A 69 -12.84 2.85 13.40
C PRO A 69 -12.86 1.97 14.66
N VAL A 70 -11.69 1.46 15.03
CA VAL A 70 -11.46 0.81 16.30
C VAL A 70 -11.43 1.95 17.30
N GLN A 71 -12.55 2.16 17.99
CA GLN A 71 -12.57 2.99 19.17
C GLN A 71 -11.61 2.37 20.19
N GLY A 72 -10.40 2.95 20.22
CA GLY A 72 -9.43 2.86 21.30
C GLY A 72 -8.69 1.53 21.41
N VAL A 73 -7.42 1.52 20.99
CA VAL A 73 -6.29 1.24 21.91
C VAL A 73 -5.07 2.01 21.39
N THR A 74 -4.55 2.90 22.23
CA THR A 74 -3.25 3.55 22.05
C THR A 74 -2.13 2.52 22.28
N ALA A 75 -1.28 2.29 21.27
CA ALA A 75 0.00 1.62 21.47
C ALA A 75 1.12 2.61 21.15
N THR A 76 1.56 3.33 22.18
CA THR A 76 2.87 3.97 22.23
C THR A 76 3.94 2.89 22.18
N VAL A 77 4.74 2.84 21.10
CA VAL A 77 6.01 2.10 21.10
C VAL A 77 7.15 3.10 21.23
N SER A 78 7.66 3.18 22.46
CA SER A 78 8.94 3.82 22.81
C SER A 78 10.09 3.17 22.03
N GLN A 79 10.75 3.94 21.18
CA GLN A 79 12.06 3.56 20.67
C GLN A 79 13.10 3.78 21.78
N LYS A 80 13.41 2.72 22.53
CA LYS A 80 14.54 2.71 23.46
C LYS A 80 15.84 2.70 22.65
N LYS A 81 16.46 3.88 22.51
CA LYS A 81 17.86 4.05 22.10
C LYS A 81 18.73 3.20 23.01
N ARG A 82 19.46 2.22 22.45
CA ARG A 82 20.63 1.62 23.12
C ARG A 82 21.86 2.28 22.52
N GLU A 83 22.45 3.16 23.32
CA GLU A 83 23.76 3.76 23.08
C GLU A 83 24.69 3.23 24.17
N GLY A 84 25.88 2.80 23.75
CA GLY A 84 26.97 2.41 24.63
C GLY A 84 27.35 0.94 24.51
N ASP A 85 28.38 0.65 23.70
CA ASP A 85 29.49 -0.15 24.21
C ASP A 85 30.80 0.38 23.61
N PRO A 86 31.66 1.02 24.42
CA PRO A 86 32.90 1.62 23.97
C PRO A 86 34.03 0.59 23.88
N CYS A 87 34.81 0.71 22.80
CA CYS A 87 36.26 0.48 22.71
C CYS A 87 36.86 -0.56 23.68
N GLY A 88 36.95 -1.81 23.24
CA GLY A 88 37.85 -2.79 23.86
C GLY A 88 39.30 -2.53 23.46
N THR A 89 40.05 -1.82 24.29
CA THR A 89 41.51 -1.93 24.34
C THR A 89 41.91 -1.98 25.81
N VAL A 90 42.54 -3.08 26.21
CA VAL A 90 43.42 -3.11 27.38
C VAL A 90 44.62 -4.03 27.07
N PRO A 91 45.86 -3.60 27.36
CA PRO A 91 47.07 -4.32 27.00
C PRO A 91 47.70 -5.10 28.18
N ILE A 92 48.65 -5.98 27.81
CA ILE A 92 49.81 -6.56 28.53
C ILE A 92 49.59 -7.57 29.70
N HIS A 93 50.18 -8.78 29.57
CA HIS A 93 51.35 -9.30 30.34
C HIS A 93 51.41 -10.84 30.42
N LYS A 94 52.37 -11.46 29.73
CA LYS A 94 53.53 -12.19 30.28
C LYS A 94 54.49 -12.59 29.18
#